data_AF-A0A7S3XHC1-F1
#
_entry.id   AF-A0A7S3XHC1-F1
#
_cell.length_a   1.000
_cell.length_b   1.000
_cell.length_c   1.000
_cell.angle_alpha   90.00
_cell.angle_beta   90.00
_cell.angle_gamma   90.00
#
_symmetry.space_group_name_H-M   'P 1'
#
loop_
_entity.id
_entity.type
_entity.pdbx_description
1 polymer ?
#
loop_
_entity_poly.entity_id
_entity_poly.type
_entity_poly.pdbx_seq_one_letter_code
_entity_poly.pdbx_strand_id
1 'polypeptide(L)'
;DAVHNIGKFRLLLKTDTDSFVHLERLLAYIDKEGMWNDRRVYAGAFRTDVVEWRQEDKGSKWWDGDFKKMTGLERYPYNAKGAGYIVSYDLAKYLADPPLPLRRWTHEDVGVGSWLMAIDHRRVSMPISFMTPECGCPE
;
A
#
# COMPACT_ATOMS: atom_id res chain seq x y z
N ASP A 1 7.55 -8.16 -11.89
CA ASP A 1 6.70 -8.54 -13.04
C ASP A 1 6.19 -7.37 -13.86
N ALA A 2 5.30 -6.50 -13.38
CA ALA A 2 4.71 -5.43 -14.21
C ALA A 2 5.75 -4.51 -14.89
N VAL A 3 6.74 -4.01 -14.14
CA VAL A 3 7.80 -3.13 -14.65
C VAL A 3 8.63 -3.81 -15.77
N HIS A 4 8.88 -5.11 -15.64
CA HIS A 4 9.71 -5.87 -16.56
C HIS A 4 8.93 -6.44 -17.76
N ASN A 5 7.63 -6.74 -17.58
CA ASN A 5 6.83 -7.47 -18.58
C ASN A 5 5.89 -6.56 -19.40
N ILE A 6 5.39 -5.47 -18.82
CA ILE A 6 4.41 -4.57 -19.48
C ILE A 6 5.12 -3.37 -20.14
N GLY A 7 6.34 -3.05 -19.69
CA GLY A 7 7.07 -1.86 -20.12
C GLY A 7 6.61 -0.60 -19.37
N LYS A 8 6.67 0.55 -20.04
CA LYS A 8 6.39 1.84 -19.40
C LYS A 8 4.89 2.11 -19.32
N PHE A 9 4.37 2.21 -18.09
CA PHE A 9 3.02 2.65 -17.77
C PHE A 9 3.04 4.02 -17.08
N ARG A 10 1.87 4.61 -16.80
CA ARG A 10 1.76 5.85 -16.02
C ARG A 10 1.53 5.54 -14.54
N LEU A 11 0.50 4.76 -14.29
CA LEU A 11 0.02 4.39 -12.96
C LEU A 11 -0.18 2.87 -12.92
N LEU A 12 0.14 2.27 -11.79
CA LEU A 12 -0.17 0.88 -11.45
C LEU A 12 -1.10 0.88 -10.26
N LEU A 13 -2.25 0.23 -10.41
CA LEU A 13 -3.17 -0.06 -9.31
C LEU A 13 -2.86 -1.46 -8.78
N LYS A 14 -2.55 -1.55 -7.49
CA LYS A 14 -2.55 -2.82 -6.75
C LYS A 14 -3.89 -2.94 -6.02
N THR A 15 -4.49 -4.12 -6.07
CA THR A 15 -5.65 -4.50 -5.25
C THR A 15 -5.53 -5.96 -4.84
N ASP A 16 -6.30 -6.37 -3.84
CA ASP A 16 -6.43 -7.78 -3.46
C ASP A 16 -7.43 -8.50 -4.38
N THR A 17 -7.41 -9.84 -4.39
CA THR A 17 -8.28 -10.65 -5.24
C THR A 17 -9.75 -10.63 -4.81
N ASP A 18 -10.02 -10.17 -3.58
CA ASP A 18 -11.34 -10.00 -2.98
C ASP A 18 -11.84 -8.54 -3.07
N SER A 19 -11.17 -7.70 -3.86
CA SER A 19 -11.52 -6.29 -4.04
C SER A 19 -12.37 -6.05 -5.29
N PHE A 20 -13.28 -5.07 -5.20
CA PHE A 20 -14.04 -4.54 -6.35
C PHE A 20 -13.53 -3.16 -6.75
N VAL A 21 -13.25 -2.95 -8.04
CA VAL A 21 -12.80 -1.67 -8.59
C VAL A 21 -13.88 -1.05 -9.45
N HIS A 22 -14.46 0.06 -9.00
CA HIS A 22 -15.34 0.87 -9.83
C HIS A 22 -14.51 1.72 -10.81
N LEU A 23 -14.21 1.16 -11.98
CA LEU A 23 -13.25 1.72 -12.93
C LEU A 23 -13.56 3.17 -13.36
N GLU A 24 -14.81 3.50 -13.68
CA GLU A 24 -15.18 4.87 -14.09
C GLU A 24 -14.92 5.90 -12.99
N ARG A 25 -15.33 5.61 -11.75
CA ARG A 25 -15.07 6.48 -10.59
C ARG A 25 -13.58 6.62 -10.33
N LEU A 26 -12.84 5.53 -10.48
CA LEU A 26 -11.39 5.54 -10.33
C LEU A 26 -10.74 6.46 -11.38
N LEU A 27 -11.08 6.30 -12.67
CA LEU A 27 -10.52 7.12 -13.75
C LEU A 27 -10.88 8.61 -13.57
N ALA A 28 -12.13 8.92 -13.26
CA ALA A 28 -12.57 10.29 -12.98
C ALA A 28 -11.83 10.89 -11.77
N TYR A 29 -11.56 10.08 -10.74
CA TYR A 29 -10.76 10.51 -9.59
C TYR A 29 -9.30 10.78 -9.98
N ILE A 30 -8.71 9.91 -10.81
CA ILE A 30 -7.35 10.09 -11.34
C ILE A 30 -7.23 11.38 -12.16
N ASP A 31 -8.21 11.67 -13.00
CA ASP A 31 -8.30 12.92 -13.77
C ASP A 31 -8.37 14.14 -12.86
N LYS A 32 -9.30 14.12 -11.90
CA LYS A 32 -9.52 15.20 -10.95
C LYS A 32 -8.27 15.55 -10.14
N GLU A 33 -7.53 14.54 -9.69
CA GLU A 33 -6.30 14.73 -8.89
C GLU A 33 -5.06 15.00 -9.75
N GLY A 34 -5.19 14.95 -11.08
CA GLY A 34 -4.12 15.24 -12.03
C GLY A 34 -2.98 14.21 -12.01
N MET A 35 -3.27 12.95 -11.69
CA MET A 35 -2.21 11.97 -11.41
C MET A 35 -1.56 11.39 -12.68
N TRP A 36 -2.18 11.51 -13.87
CA TRP A 36 -1.66 10.93 -15.11
C TRP A 36 -0.27 11.41 -15.50
N ASN A 37 0.06 12.66 -15.18
CA ASN A 37 1.32 13.30 -15.55
C ASN A 37 2.32 13.36 -14.39
N ASP A 38 1.91 12.93 -13.20
CA ASP A 38 2.74 12.94 -12.02
C ASP A 38 3.54 11.64 -11.94
N ARG A 39 4.85 11.80 -11.84
CA ARG A 39 5.82 10.71 -11.90
C ARG A 39 6.15 10.12 -10.53
N ARG A 40 5.67 10.74 -9.44
CA ARG A 40 5.96 10.30 -8.07
C ARG A 40 4.69 10.30 -7.24
N VAL A 41 3.64 9.65 -7.73
CA VAL A 41 2.37 9.46 -7.01
C VAL A 41 2.40 8.17 -6.21
N TYR A 42 2.02 8.26 -4.94
CA TYR A 42 1.55 7.15 -4.12
C TYR A 42 0.15 7.52 -3.60
N ALA A 43 -0.89 6.83 -4.07
CA ALA A 43 -2.28 7.14 -3.72
C ALA A 43 -2.96 5.95 -3.05
N GLY A 44 -3.81 6.19 -2.07
CA GLY A 44 -4.49 5.11 -1.34
C GLY A 44 -5.18 5.61 -0.09
N ALA A 45 -5.75 4.69 0.69
CA ALA A 45 -6.31 5.00 2.00
C ALA A 45 -5.21 4.86 3.06
N PHE A 46 -4.64 6.00 3.45
CA PHE A 46 -3.49 6.04 4.34
C PHE A 46 -3.85 6.02 5.82
N ARG A 47 -3.06 5.32 6.63
CA ARG A 47 -3.21 5.28 8.09
C ARG A 47 -1.89 4.97 8.80
N THR A 48 -1.94 5.00 10.12
CA THR A 48 -0.87 4.60 11.02
C THR A 48 -1.46 3.68 12.08
N ASP A 49 -1.47 2.36 11.81
CA ASP A 49 -1.97 1.38 12.76
C ASP A 49 -1.00 1.17 13.92
N VAL A 50 -1.55 0.64 15.02
CA VAL A 50 -0.75 0.10 16.12
C VAL A 50 -0.18 -1.24 15.68
N VAL A 51 1.09 -1.46 15.99
CA VAL A 51 1.76 -2.74 15.74
C VAL A 51 1.26 -3.74 16.77
N GLU A 52 0.73 -4.88 16.32
CA GLU A 52 0.41 -6.02 17.19
C GLU A 52 1.70 -6.83 17.38
N TRP A 53 2.39 -6.66 18.51
CA TRP A 53 3.71 -7.30 18.72
C TRP A 53 3.82 -8.04 20.04
N ARG A 54 2.82 -7.89 20.93
CA ARG A 54 2.90 -8.44 22.27
C ARG A 54 2.76 -9.96 22.24
N GLN A 55 3.07 -10.61 23.36
CA GLN A 55 3.05 -12.07 23.42
C GLN A 55 1.63 -12.61 23.31
N GLU A 56 0.66 -11.91 23.90
CA GLU A 56 -0.77 -12.20 23.79
C GLU A 56 -1.30 -12.09 22.36
N ASP A 57 -0.66 -11.28 21.51
CA ASP A 57 -1.07 -11.04 20.12
C ASP A 57 -0.53 -12.09 19.13
N LYS A 58 0.33 -13.02 19.57
CA LYS A 58 1.06 -13.96 18.68
C LYS A 58 0.17 -14.83 17.79
N GLY A 59 -1.11 -15.01 18.14
CA GLY A 59 -2.09 -15.73 17.33
C GLY A 59 -2.74 -14.89 16.23
N SER A 60 -2.56 -13.57 16.24
CA SER A 60 -3.16 -12.67 15.25
C SER A 60 -2.44 -12.77 13.90
N LYS A 61 -3.22 -12.70 12.83
CA LYS A 61 -2.67 -12.56 11.46
C LYS A 61 -1.93 -11.23 11.24
N TRP A 62 -2.12 -10.25 12.12
CA TRP A 62 -1.48 -8.95 12.05
C TRP A 62 -0.25 -8.83 12.94
N TRP A 63 0.12 -9.91 13.65
CA TRP A 63 1.27 -9.91 14.54
C TRP A 63 2.57 -9.59 13.79
N ASP A 64 3.36 -8.65 14.31
CA ASP A 64 4.63 -8.20 13.74
C ASP A 64 5.65 -7.84 14.83
N GLY A 65 6.17 -8.87 15.51
CA GLY A 65 7.25 -8.69 16.48
C GLY A 65 8.57 -8.23 15.86
N ASP A 66 8.79 -8.53 14.57
CA ASP A 66 10.01 -8.17 13.86
C ASP A 66 10.10 -6.65 13.64
N PHE A 67 8.98 -6.01 13.28
CA PHE A 67 8.91 -4.55 13.17
C PHE A 67 9.27 -3.87 14.50
N LYS A 68 8.63 -4.28 15.59
CA LYS A 68 8.88 -3.70 16.93
C LYS A 68 10.33 -3.90 17.35
N LYS A 69 10.87 -5.11 17.18
CA LYS A 69 12.25 -5.44 17.54
C LYS A 69 13.26 -4.60 16.76
N MET A 70 13.01 -4.36 15.48
CA MET A 70 13.93 -3.64 14.60
C MET A 70 13.86 -2.12 14.79
N THR A 71 12.66 -1.56 14.90
CA THR A 71 12.46 -0.10 14.88
C THR A 71 12.27 0.52 16.26
N GLY A 72 11.86 -0.29 17.25
CA GLY A 72 11.41 0.20 18.56
C GLY A 72 10.03 0.86 18.55
N LEU A 73 9.44 1.08 17.38
CA LEU A 73 8.17 1.81 17.21
C LEU A 73 6.95 0.92 17.51
N GLU A 74 5.89 1.53 18.03
CA GLU A 74 4.60 0.87 18.32
C GLU A 74 3.53 1.17 17.28
N ARG A 75 3.89 1.94 16.27
CA ARG A 75 3.01 2.33 15.17
C ARG A 75 3.77 2.23 13.87
N TYR A 76 3.11 1.72 12.84
CA TYR A 76 3.70 1.66 11.50
C TYR A 76 3.89 3.07 10.93
N PRO A 77 4.82 3.25 9.97
CA PRO A 77 4.86 4.46 9.15
C PRO A 77 3.51 4.71 8.48
N TYR A 78 3.25 5.96 8.10
CA TYR A 78 2.01 6.31 7.41
C TYR A 78 1.97 5.65 6.02
N ASN A 79 1.20 4.56 5.89
CA ASN A 79 1.14 3.71 4.70
C ASN A 79 -0.28 3.58 4.17
N ALA A 80 -0.42 3.31 2.87
CA ALA A 80 -1.71 2.96 2.28
C ALA A 80 -2.10 1.53 2.66
N LYS A 81 -3.38 1.30 2.94
CA LYS A 81 -3.93 -0.02 3.25
C LYS A 81 -3.82 -0.99 2.08
N GLY A 82 -3.59 -2.27 2.40
CA GLY A 82 -3.48 -3.36 1.44
C GLY A 82 -4.64 -3.52 0.46
N ALA A 83 -5.88 -3.17 0.83
CA ALA A 83 -7.05 -3.35 -0.04
C ALA A 83 -6.91 -2.65 -1.41
N GLY A 84 -6.19 -1.55 -1.47
CA GLY A 84 -5.80 -0.98 -2.75
C GLY A 84 -5.01 0.31 -2.66
N TYR A 85 -4.07 0.47 -3.59
CA TYR A 85 -3.30 1.70 -3.74
C TYR A 85 -2.77 1.82 -5.18
N ILE A 86 -2.48 3.06 -5.58
CA ILE A 86 -1.86 3.38 -6.87
C ILE A 86 -0.44 3.85 -6.63
N VAL A 87 0.49 3.37 -7.46
CA VAL A 87 1.85 3.90 -7.56
C VAL A 87 2.16 4.31 -8.99
N SER A 88 2.84 5.45 -9.14
CA SER A 88 3.40 5.88 -10.42
C SER A 88 4.54 4.96 -10.88
N TYR A 89 4.82 4.97 -12.19
CA TYR A 89 5.85 4.10 -12.78
C TYR A 89 7.24 4.26 -12.15
N ASP A 90 7.70 5.48 -11.85
CA ASP A 90 9.05 5.65 -11.32
C ASP A 90 9.15 5.08 -9.88
N LEU A 91 8.09 5.20 -9.07
CA LEU A 91 8.05 4.56 -7.76
C LEU A 91 7.95 3.04 -7.87
N ALA A 92 7.11 2.52 -8.77
CA ALA A 92 7.01 1.08 -9.02
C ALA A 92 8.35 0.50 -9.50
N LYS A 93 9.08 1.24 -10.35
CA LYS A 93 10.41 0.86 -10.81
C LYS A 93 11.42 0.89 -9.67
N TYR A 94 11.41 1.90 -8.81
CA TYR A 94 12.27 1.94 -7.62
C TYR A 94 12.04 0.72 -6.71
N LEU A 95 10.78 0.33 -6.51
CA LEU A 95 10.44 -0.83 -5.68
C LEU A 95 10.84 -2.17 -6.34
N ALA A 96 10.75 -2.27 -7.66
CA ALA A 96 11.12 -3.47 -8.41
C ALA A 96 12.64 -3.63 -8.58
N ASP A 97 13.34 -2.54 -8.88
CA ASP A 97 14.77 -2.48 -9.15
C ASP A 97 15.46 -1.49 -8.20
N PRO A 98 15.45 -1.74 -6.88
CA PRO A 98 16.02 -0.81 -5.92
C PRO A 98 17.55 -0.77 -6.06
N PRO A 99 18.20 0.38 -5.80
CA PRO A 99 19.65 0.50 -5.92
C PRO A 99 20.42 -0.38 -4.92
N LEU A 100 19.75 -0.78 -3.83
CA LEU A 100 20.23 -1.75 -2.85
C LEU A 100 19.05 -2.64 -2.42
N PRO A 101 19.30 -3.87 -1.93
CA PRO A 101 18.24 -4.76 -1.48
C PRO A 101 17.35 -4.11 -0.41
N LEU A 102 16.04 -4.06 -0.69
CA LEU A 102 15.05 -3.58 0.26
C LEU A 102 14.80 -4.63 1.36
N ARG A 103 14.67 -4.16 2.60
CA ARG A 103 14.34 -5.01 3.75
C ARG A 103 12.95 -5.61 3.57
N ARG A 104 12.79 -6.91 3.78
CA ARG A 104 11.47 -7.56 3.83
C ARG A 104 10.70 -7.16 5.09
N TRP A 105 9.40 -6.97 4.95
CA TRP A 105 8.47 -6.67 6.03
C TRP A 105 7.44 -7.79 6.14
N THR A 106 6.89 -7.99 7.35
CA THR A 106 5.86 -8.99 7.63
C THR A 106 4.60 -8.71 6.82
N HIS A 107 4.21 -7.44 6.76
CA HIS A 107 3.05 -6.96 6.01
C HIS A 107 3.52 -6.18 4.78
N GLU A 108 3.02 -6.57 3.61
CA GLU A 108 3.43 -6.02 2.31
C GLU A 108 3.12 -4.52 2.20
N ASP A 109 1.93 -4.10 2.63
CA ASP A 109 1.47 -2.72 2.56
C ASP A 109 2.24 -1.79 3.51
N VAL A 110 2.60 -2.27 4.70
CA VAL A 110 3.55 -1.62 5.61
C VAL A 110 4.91 -1.49 4.93
N GLY A 111 5.36 -2.52 4.21
CA GLY A 111 6.62 -2.50 3.48
C GLY A 111 6.67 -1.41 2.42
N VAL A 112 5.64 -1.32 1.57
CA VAL A 112 5.53 -0.27 0.55
C VAL A 112 5.59 1.12 1.18
N GLY A 113 4.82 1.37 2.24
CA GLY A 113 4.86 2.65 2.95
C GLY A 113 6.24 2.93 3.55
N SER A 114 6.89 1.92 4.12
CA SER A 114 8.20 2.06 4.77
C SER A 114 9.32 2.37 3.77
N TRP A 115 9.34 1.70 2.61
CA TRP A 115 10.35 1.96 1.58
C TRP A 115 10.14 3.30 0.90
N LEU A 116 8.89 3.70 0.68
CA LEU A 116 8.56 4.97 0.03
C LEU A 116 8.66 6.17 0.98
N MET A 117 8.63 5.98 2.30
CA MET A 117 8.79 7.06 3.28
C MET A 117 10.09 7.87 3.10
N ALA A 118 11.16 7.23 2.62
CA ALA A 118 12.44 7.88 2.37
C ALA A 118 12.52 8.59 1.00
N ILE A 119 11.48 8.46 0.17
CA ILE A 119 11.46 8.95 -1.21
C ILE A 119 10.55 10.18 -1.31
N ASP A 120 10.99 11.21 -2.01
CA ASP A 120 10.14 12.37 -2.31
C ASP A 120 9.03 12.00 -3.28
N HIS A 121 7.80 11.95 -2.78
CA HIS A 121 6.61 11.60 -3.56
C HIS A 121 5.38 12.38 -3.09
N ARG A 122 4.44 12.58 -4.00
CA ARG A 122 3.11 13.11 -3.72
C ARG A 122 2.22 11.99 -3.20
N ARG A 123 1.62 12.23 -2.03
CA ARG A 123 0.56 11.38 -1.47
C ARG A 123 -0.81 11.90 -1.88
N VAL A 124 -1.70 11.00 -2.34
CA VAL A 124 -3.08 11.34 -2.71
C VAL A 124 -4.06 10.43 -1.98
N SER A 125 -4.93 11.00 -1.15
CA SER A 125 -5.89 10.22 -0.34
C SER A 125 -7.01 9.68 -1.20
N MET A 126 -7.14 8.35 -1.32
CA MET A 126 -8.21 7.73 -2.10
C MET A 126 -9.41 7.35 -1.23
N PRO A 127 -10.65 7.57 -1.69
CA PRO A 127 -11.85 7.14 -0.99
C PRO A 127 -12.08 5.63 -1.18
N ILE A 128 -11.41 4.82 -0.36
CA ILE A 128 -11.55 3.35 -0.39
C ILE A 128 -12.52 2.93 0.71
N SER A 129 -13.54 2.16 0.34
CA SER A 129 -14.48 1.55 1.28
C SER A 129 -13.99 0.17 1.69
N PHE A 130 -13.94 -0.09 2.99
CA PHE A 130 -13.71 -1.42 3.55
C PHE A 130 -15.08 -1.97 3.91
N MET A 131 -15.71 -2.72 3.00
CA MET A 131 -16.98 -3.35 3.30
C MET A 131 -16.77 -4.34 4.45
N THR A 132 -17.52 -4.17 5.54
CA THR A 132 -17.90 -5.32 6.36
C THR A 132 -18.84 -6.19 5.53
N PRO A 133 -18.71 -7.53 5.51
CA PRO A 133 -19.66 -8.36 4.80
C PRO A 133 -21.08 -8.04 5.28
N GLU A 134 -21.93 -7.51 4.40
CA GLU A 134 -23.36 -7.34 4.67
C GLU A 134 -24.12 -8.67 4.52
N CYS A 135 -23.46 -9.72 4.01
CA CYS A 135 -24.00 -11.06 4.05
C CYS A 135 -23.82 -11.62 5.46
N GLY A 136 -24.94 -11.81 6.16
CA GLY A 136 -25.03 -12.52 7.44
C GLY A 136 -24.67 -14.01 7.32
N CYS A 137 -23.45 -14.30 6.88
CA CYS A 137 -22.87 -15.63 6.92
C CYS A 137 -22.53 -15.94 8.39
N PRO A 138 -23.13 -16.99 9.00
CA PRO A 138 -22.73 -17.42 10.33
C PRO A 138 -21.29 -17.95 10.29
N GLU A 139 -20.54 -17.69 11.37
CA GLU A 139 -19.27 -18.35 11.68
C GLU A 139 -19.45 -19.88 11.84
#